data_AF-A0A2K4MST3-F1
#
_entry.id   AF-A0A2K4MST3-F1
#
_cell.length_a   1.000
_cell.length_b   1.000
_cell.length_c   1.000
_cell.angle_alpha   90.00
_cell.angle_beta   90.00
_cell.angle_gamma   90.00
#
_symmetry.space_group_name_H-M   'P 1'
#
loop_
_entity.id
_entity.type
_entity.pdbx_description
1 polymer ?
#
loop_
_entity_poly.entity_id
_entity_poly.type
_entity_poly.pdbx_seq_one_letter_code
_entity_poly.pdbx_strand_id
1 'polypeptide(L)'
;MARSYSQRAREQLNATSADDIMLVLLEIRHPQLAVPVRVVNDTQNIVVEGNEFIACAFDVTLPDDSDNQVPQARLEIDNIGRELTQWLEQSGGGAGATCRFIQVMRSTPNLIEYDITLDLTGLSMDQTKVSGTLGYVDFLNQPAVTVYYRPETAPALF
;
A
#
# COMPACT_ATOMS: atom_id res chain seq x y z
N MET A 1 8.73 14.34 0.02
CA MET A 1 9.96 13.88 0.70
C MET A 1 10.94 13.31 -0.32
N ALA A 2 12.18 13.80 -0.33
CA ALA A 2 13.24 13.25 -1.18
C ALA A 2 13.52 11.79 -0.79
N ARG A 3 13.43 10.86 -1.77
CA ARG A 3 13.69 9.44 -1.54
C ARG A 3 15.17 9.25 -1.18
N SER A 4 15.47 8.95 0.07
CA SER A 4 16.83 8.71 0.55
C SER A 4 17.21 7.25 0.31
N TYR A 5 17.69 6.95 -0.89
CA TYR A 5 18.25 5.63 -1.22
C TYR A 5 19.67 5.46 -0.67
N SER A 6 20.07 4.22 -0.33
CA SER A 6 21.46 3.95 0.07
C SER A 6 22.43 4.22 -1.09
N GLN A 7 23.71 4.44 -0.77
CA GLN A 7 24.76 4.62 -1.80
C GLN A 7 24.80 3.46 -2.80
N ARG A 8 24.61 2.22 -2.33
CA ARG A 8 24.58 1.03 -3.21
C ARG A 8 23.35 1.02 -4.12
N ALA A 9 22.17 1.35 -3.58
CA ALA A 9 20.97 1.45 -4.41
C ALA A 9 21.08 2.55 -5.47
N ARG A 10 21.71 3.68 -5.14
CA ARG A 10 21.99 4.75 -6.11
C ARG A 10 22.97 4.32 -7.19
N GLU A 11 24.01 3.55 -6.83
CA GLU A 11 24.97 3.00 -7.80
C GLU A 11 24.29 2.00 -8.74
N GLN A 12 23.41 1.14 -8.23
CA GLN A 12 22.74 0.13 -9.04
C GLN A 12 21.58 0.69 -9.89
N LEU A 13 20.83 1.68 -9.39
CA LEU A 13 19.81 2.38 -10.18
C LEU A 13 20.40 3.16 -11.36
N ASN A 14 21.66 3.64 -11.24
CA ASN A 14 22.37 4.32 -12.32
C ASN A 14 23.18 3.36 -13.21
N ALA A 15 23.29 2.08 -12.85
CA ALA A 15 24.03 1.10 -13.64
C ALA A 15 23.18 0.61 -14.82
N THR A 16 23.71 0.75 -16.05
CA THR A 16 23.08 0.25 -17.29
C THR A 16 22.93 -1.29 -17.32
N SER A 17 23.66 -2.00 -16.46
CA SER A 17 23.48 -3.43 -16.18
C SER A 17 23.40 -3.59 -14.67
N ALA A 18 22.19 -3.44 -14.12
CA ALA A 18 21.95 -3.77 -12.73
C ALA A 18 22.01 -5.29 -12.58
N ASP A 19 23.10 -5.80 -12.01
CA ASP A 19 23.26 -7.22 -11.65
C ASP A 19 22.26 -7.62 -10.54
N ASP A 20 21.68 -6.62 -9.86
CA ASP A 20 20.70 -6.78 -8.80
C ASP A 20 19.39 -6.06 -9.16
N ILE A 21 18.29 -6.75 -8.91
CA ILE A 21 16.94 -6.27 -9.22
C ILE A 21 16.35 -5.71 -7.94
N MET A 22 15.94 -4.45 -7.97
CA MET A 22 15.18 -3.86 -6.87
C MET A 22 13.77 -4.43 -6.86
N LEU A 23 13.46 -5.16 -5.80
CA LEU A 23 12.15 -5.76 -5.58
C LEU A 23 11.28 -4.80 -4.78
N VAL A 24 10.02 -4.70 -5.20
CA VAL A 24 9.00 -3.97 -4.46
C VAL A 24 8.14 -4.98 -3.71
N LEU A 25 8.05 -4.80 -2.41
CA LEU A 25 7.26 -5.57 -1.49
C LEU A 25 6.11 -4.71 -0.99
N LEU A 26 4.96 -5.35 -0.81
CA LEU A 26 3.76 -4.73 -0.29
C LEU A 26 3.25 -5.57 0.87
N GLU A 27 3.03 -4.89 2.00
CA GLU A 27 2.38 -5.45 3.17
C GLU A 27 1.08 -4.67 3.45
N ILE A 28 -0.06 -5.34 3.33
CA ILE A 28 -1.38 -4.79 3.62
C ILE A 28 -1.80 -5.24 5.02
N ARG A 29 -1.96 -4.28 5.93
CA ARG A 29 -2.42 -4.52 7.30
C ARG A 29 -3.82 -3.94 7.45
N HIS A 30 -4.70 -4.68 8.13
CA HIS A 30 -6.05 -4.24 8.45
C HIS A 30 -6.42 -4.72 9.86
N PRO A 31 -7.11 -3.91 10.69
CA PRO A 31 -7.47 -4.30 12.05
C PRO A 31 -8.41 -5.52 12.13
N GLN A 32 -9.14 -5.84 11.07
CA GLN A 32 -9.97 -7.06 11.01
C GLN A 32 -9.22 -8.30 10.51
N LEU A 33 -7.96 -8.14 10.04
CA LEU A 33 -7.12 -9.25 9.63
C LEU A 33 -6.25 -9.74 10.78
N ALA A 34 -6.31 -11.04 11.08
CA ALA A 34 -5.39 -11.67 12.02
C ALA A 34 -3.97 -11.81 11.44
N VAL A 35 -3.85 -11.95 10.11
CA VAL A 35 -2.59 -12.07 9.39
C VAL A 35 -2.57 -11.03 8.25
N PRO A 36 -1.53 -10.19 8.15
CA PRO A 36 -1.41 -9.22 7.06
C PRO A 36 -1.12 -9.90 5.73
N VAL A 37 -1.63 -9.31 4.64
CA VAL A 37 -1.36 -9.80 3.28
C VAL A 37 0.01 -9.29 2.85
N ARG A 38 0.89 -10.19 2.40
CA ARG A 38 2.28 -9.88 2.05
C ARG A 38 2.60 -10.40 0.66
N VAL A 39 2.89 -9.48 -0.25
CA VAL A 39 3.17 -9.81 -1.64
C VAL A 39 4.45 -9.12 -2.12
N VAL A 40 5.18 -9.77 -3.01
CA VAL A 40 6.36 -9.24 -3.67
C VAL A 40 6.16 -9.24 -5.18
N ASN A 41 6.54 -8.14 -5.83
CA ASN A 41 6.52 -8.03 -7.28
C ASN A 41 7.71 -8.79 -7.89
N ASP A 42 7.66 -10.11 -7.77
CA ASP A 42 8.61 -11.07 -8.36
C ASP A 42 7.86 -12.36 -8.72
N THR A 43 8.55 -13.25 -9.40
CA THR A 43 8.13 -14.61 -9.73
C THR A 43 8.44 -15.63 -8.62
N GLN A 44 9.22 -15.23 -7.60
CA GLN A 44 9.64 -16.09 -6.50
C GLN A 44 9.30 -15.48 -5.15
N ASN A 45 8.86 -16.31 -4.21
CA ASN A 45 8.62 -15.87 -2.84
C ASN A 45 9.94 -15.44 -2.20
N ILE A 46 9.88 -14.42 -1.34
CA ILE A 46 11.04 -13.90 -0.61
C ILE A 46 10.71 -13.76 0.87
N VAL A 47 11.72 -13.97 1.73
CA VAL A 47 11.58 -13.73 3.16
C VAL A 47 12.32 -12.46 3.53
N VAL A 48 11.60 -11.48 4.07
CA VAL A 48 12.14 -10.18 4.52
C VAL A 48 11.70 -9.94 5.96
N GLU A 49 12.63 -9.54 6.83
CA GLU A 49 12.39 -9.35 8.27
C GLU A 49 11.74 -10.58 8.97
N GLY A 50 12.01 -11.80 8.48
CA GLY A 50 11.41 -13.03 9.02
C GLY A 50 9.96 -13.28 8.58
N ASN A 51 9.45 -12.48 7.64
CA ASN A 51 8.11 -12.60 7.08
C ASN A 51 8.19 -13.09 5.63
N GLU A 52 7.40 -14.12 5.28
CA GLU A 52 7.30 -14.59 3.90
C GLU A 52 6.40 -13.66 3.08
N PHE A 53 6.90 -13.23 1.92
CA PHE A 53 6.19 -12.47 0.91
C PHE A 53 5.96 -13.37 -0.30
N ILE A 54 4.70 -13.46 -0.72
CA ILE A 54 4.26 -14.33 -1.81
C ILE A 54 4.50 -13.62 -3.15
N ALA A 55 5.06 -14.33 -4.12
CA ALA A 55 5.22 -13.86 -5.49
C ALA A 55 3.87 -13.51 -6.11
N CYS A 56 3.64 -12.22 -6.37
CA CYS A 56 2.44 -11.74 -7.04
C CYS A 56 2.78 -10.50 -7.85
N ALA A 57 2.39 -10.50 -9.13
CA ALA A 57 2.53 -9.32 -9.96
C ALA A 57 1.55 -8.24 -9.48
N PHE A 58 2.10 -7.06 -9.19
CA PHE A 58 1.30 -5.87 -8.92
C PHE A 58 1.99 -4.64 -9.50
N ASP A 59 1.19 -3.70 -9.97
CA ASP A 59 1.64 -2.41 -10.43
C ASP A 59 1.43 -1.38 -9.33
N VAL A 60 2.49 -0.64 -9.01
CA VAL A 60 2.40 0.48 -8.07
C VAL A 60 2.89 1.75 -8.74
N THR A 61 1.99 2.70 -8.87
CA THR A 61 2.30 4.07 -9.24
C THR A 61 2.41 4.87 -7.94
N LEU A 62 3.64 5.05 -7.46
CA LEU A 62 3.92 5.94 -6.33
C LEU A 62 3.77 7.39 -6.79
N PRO A 63 3.18 8.29 -5.98
CA PRO A 63 3.06 9.70 -6.33
C PRO A 63 4.45 10.31 -6.44
N ASP A 64 4.69 11.03 -7.52
CA ASP A 64 5.84 11.92 -7.64
C ASP A 64 5.62 13.13 -6.74
N ASP A 65 6.67 13.53 -6.02
CA ASP A 65 6.68 14.65 -5.07
C ASP A 65 6.71 16.00 -5.81
N SER A 66 5.87 16.16 -6.84
CA SER A 66 5.70 17.43 -7.53
C SER A 66 4.81 18.34 -6.69
N ASP A 67 5.43 19.38 -6.16
CA ASP A 67 4.87 20.49 -5.38
C ASP A 67 3.40 20.78 -5.75
N ASN A 68 2.50 20.68 -4.76
CA ASN A 68 1.13 21.21 -4.75
C ASN A 68 -0.06 20.27 -5.08
N GLN A 69 0.09 18.94 -5.03
CA GLN A 69 -1.07 18.00 -5.03
C GLN A 69 -1.02 17.03 -3.84
N VAL A 70 -2.20 16.60 -3.36
CA VAL A 70 -2.29 15.53 -2.36
C VAL A 70 -1.65 14.28 -2.97
N PRO A 71 -0.59 13.72 -2.37
CA PRO A 71 0.11 12.58 -2.95
C PRO A 71 -0.82 11.36 -2.95
N GLN A 72 -1.32 11.00 -4.14
CA GLN A 72 -2.14 9.80 -4.36
C GLN A 72 -1.29 8.75 -5.06
N ALA A 73 -1.11 7.61 -4.42
CA ALA A 73 -0.56 6.42 -5.06
C ALA A 73 -1.69 5.57 -5.63
N ARG A 74 -1.45 4.95 -6.78
CA ARG A 74 -2.33 3.92 -7.32
C ARG A 74 -1.63 2.58 -7.22
N LEU A 75 -2.33 1.61 -6.66
CA LEU A 75 -1.90 0.23 -6.51
C LEU A 75 -2.86 -0.65 -7.30
N GLU A 76 -2.35 -1.51 -8.17
CA GLU A 76 -3.14 -2.47 -8.92
C GLU A 76 -2.52 -3.85 -8.71
N ILE A 77 -3.27 -4.77 -8.10
CA ILE A 77 -2.84 -6.14 -7.84
C ILE A 77 -3.75 -7.06 -8.64
N ASP A 78 -3.18 -8.08 -9.27
CA ASP A 78 -4.01 -9.10 -9.90
C ASP A 78 -4.80 -9.89 -8.84
N ASN A 79 -6.10 -10.02 -9.04
CA ASN A 79 -7.02 -10.72 -8.13
C ASN A 79 -6.93 -12.25 -8.32
N ILE A 80 -5.73 -12.82 -8.17
CA ILE A 80 -5.45 -14.24 -8.47
C ILE A 80 -5.97 -15.17 -7.36
N GLY A 81 -6.45 -14.63 -6.23
CA GLY A 81 -7.02 -15.40 -5.12
C GLY A 81 -8.42 -14.94 -4.73
N ARG A 82 -9.36 -15.90 -4.58
CA ARG A 82 -10.69 -15.65 -3.97
C ARG A 82 -10.61 -15.05 -2.56
N GLU A 83 -9.46 -15.17 -1.91
CA GLU A 83 -9.16 -14.68 -0.57
C GLU A 83 -9.12 -13.15 -0.51
N LEU A 84 -8.58 -12.46 -1.53
CA LEU A 84 -8.56 -10.99 -1.60
C LEU A 84 -9.97 -10.42 -1.74
N THR A 85 -10.81 -11.04 -2.57
CA THR A 85 -12.23 -10.66 -2.71
C THR A 85 -13.01 -10.84 -1.41
N GLN A 86 -12.87 -11.99 -0.75
CA GLN A 86 -13.52 -12.23 0.55
C GLN A 86 -13.02 -11.27 1.63
N TRP A 87 -11.73 -10.95 1.63
CA TRP A 87 -11.15 -9.95 2.51
C TRP A 87 -11.78 -8.57 2.28
N LEU A 88 -11.93 -8.15 1.02
CA LEU A 88 -12.50 -6.86 0.65
C LEU A 88 -13.93 -6.68 1.15
N GLU A 89 -14.74 -7.73 0.99
CA GLU A 89 -16.13 -7.78 1.46
C GLU A 89 -16.21 -7.75 2.99
N GLN A 90 -15.38 -8.54 3.67
CA GLN A 90 -15.34 -8.58 5.14
C GLN A 90 -14.84 -7.25 5.73
N SER A 91 -13.89 -6.60 5.04
CA SER A 91 -13.27 -5.35 5.45
C SER A 91 -14.09 -4.10 5.13
N GLY A 92 -15.31 -4.27 4.62
CA GLY A 92 -16.18 -3.15 4.25
C GLY A 92 -15.56 -2.23 3.18
N GLY A 93 -14.83 -2.81 2.21
CA GLY A 93 -14.12 -2.03 1.19
C GLY A 93 -12.73 -1.54 1.61
N GLY A 94 -12.13 -2.13 2.65
CA GLY A 94 -10.76 -1.83 3.06
C GLY A 94 -10.62 -0.51 3.83
N ALA A 95 -11.70 -0.02 4.42
CA ALA A 95 -11.71 1.22 5.19
C ALA A 95 -10.82 1.11 6.44
N GLY A 96 -9.72 1.86 6.46
CA GLY A 96 -8.73 1.79 7.54
C GLY A 96 -7.65 0.72 7.35
N ALA A 97 -7.49 0.19 6.12
CA ALA A 97 -6.32 -0.61 5.77
C ALA A 97 -5.11 0.30 5.57
N THR A 98 -3.96 -0.13 6.09
CA THR A 98 -2.66 0.51 5.88
C THR A 98 -1.81 -0.38 4.99
N CYS A 99 -1.27 0.18 3.92
CA CYS A 99 -0.36 -0.49 3.00
C CYS A 99 1.05 0.04 3.22
N ARG A 100 1.97 -0.85 3.57
CA ARG A 100 3.39 -0.57 3.73
C ARG A 100 4.13 -1.08 2.49
N PHE A 101 4.77 -0.18 1.77
CA PHE A 101 5.65 -0.50 0.64
C PHE A 101 7.09 -0.50 1.11
N ILE A 102 7.78 -1.59 0.78
CA ILE A 102 9.17 -1.81 1.12
C ILE A 102 9.92 -2.09 -0.17
N GLN A 103 11.03 -1.40 -0.42
CA GLN A 103 11.93 -1.72 -1.54
C GLN A 103 13.20 -2.34 -0.97
N VAL A 104 13.57 -3.49 -1.50
CA VAL A 104 14.79 -4.21 -1.12
C VAL A 104 15.51 -4.66 -2.39
N MET A 105 16.81 -4.88 -2.28
CA MET A 105 17.57 -5.54 -3.33
C MET A 105 17.43 -7.05 -3.21
N ARG A 106 17.34 -7.76 -4.34
CA ARG A 106 17.23 -9.23 -4.35
C ARG A 106 18.44 -9.90 -3.71
N SER A 107 19.65 -9.37 -3.87
CA SER A 107 20.85 -9.95 -3.24
C SER A 107 20.95 -9.67 -1.74
N THR A 108 20.30 -8.62 -1.25
CA THR A 108 20.32 -8.22 0.17
C THR A 108 18.92 -7.95 0.71
N PRO A 109 18.08 -9.00 0.88
CA PRO A 109 16.70 -8.85 1.36
C PRO A 109 16.61 -8.30 2.80
N ASN A 110 17.69 -8.35 3.57
CA ASN A 110 17.76 -7.81 4.93
C ASN A 110 18.03 -6.29 4.97
N LEU A 111 18.35 -5.67 3.84
CA LEU A 111 18.57 -4.22 3.76
C LEU A 111 17.36 -3.57 3.12
N ILE A 112 16.60 -2.82 3.92
CA ILE A 112 15.48 -2.02 3.44
C ILE A 112 16.01 -0.72 2.87
N GLU A 113 15.84 -0.53 1.56
CA GLU A 113 16.29 0.66 0.84
C GLU A 113 15.26 1.79 0.93
N TYR A 114 13.99 1.43 0.93
CA TYR A 114 12.90 2.38 1.01
C TYR A 114 11.72 1.77 1.75
N ASP A 115 11.11 2.56 2.64
CA ASP A 115 9.96 2.17 3.44
C ASP A 115 8.96 3.33 3.46
N ILE A 116 7.73 3.08 3.04
CA ILE A 116 6.64 4.05 3.15
C ILE A 116 5.36 3.33 3.55
N THR A 117 4.61 3.92 4.49
CA THR A 117 3.28 3.45 4.86
C THR A 117 2.24 4.46 4.39
N LEU A 118 1.21 3.98 3.70
CA LEU A 118 0.11 4.78 3.16
C LEU A 118 -1.22 4.18 3.57
N ASP A 119 -2.23 5.01 3.72
CA ASP A 119 -3.58 4.59 4.06
C ASP A 119 -4.38 4.32 2.78
N LEU A 120 -5.09 3.20 2.76
CA LEU A 120 -5.97 2.83 1.67
C LEU A 120 -7.28 3.63 1.78
N THR A 121 -7.51 4.53 0.83
CA THR A 121 -8.65 5.46 0.87
C THR A 121 -9.76 5.10 -0.12
N GLY A 122 -9.41 4.47 -1.23
CA GLY A 122 -10.37 4.03 -2.23
C GLY A 122 -9.95 2.68 -2.80
N LEU A 123 -10.89 1.75 -2.91
CA LEU A 123 -10.62 0.40 -3.38
C LEU A 123 -11.69 0.03 -4.40
N SER A 124 -11.27 -0.28 -5.61
CA SER A 124 -12.11 -0.67 -6.74
C SER A 124 -11.65 -2.02 -7.26
N MET A 125 -12.56 -2.98 -7.28
CA MET A 125 -12.26 -4.35 -7.67
C MET A 125 -12.98 -4.71 -8.97
N ASP A 126 -12.22 -5.24 -9.92
CA ASP A 126 -12.66 -5.91 -11.13
C ASP A 126 -12.54 -7.44 -10.96
N GLN A 127 -13.17 -8.22 -11.85
CA GLN A 127 -13.16 -9.70 -11.77
C GLN A 127 -11.75 -10.30 -11.73
N THR A 128 -10.76 -9.63 -12.33
CA THR A 128 -9.39 -10.13 -12.44
C THR A 128 -8.37 -9.25 -11.73
N LYS A 129 -8.75 -8.06 -11.25
CA LYS A 129 -7.81 -7.06 -10.72
C LYS A 129 -8.40 -6.30 -9.54
N VAL A 130 -7.61 -6.04 -8.52
CA VAL A 130 -7.94 -5.15 -7.40
C VAL A 130 -7.12 -3.88 -7.56
N SER A 131 -7.78 -2.74 -7.74
CA SER A 131 -7.14 -1.43 -7.80
C SER A 131 -7.46 -0.62 -6.55
N GLY A 132 -6.46 0.04 -5.97
CA GLY A 132 -6.58 0.84 -4.77
C GLY A 132 -5.92 2.20 -4.96
N THR A 133 -6.59 3.24 -4.50
CA THR A 133 -6.00 4.56 -4.29
C THR A 133 -5.52 4.65 -2.85
N LEU A 134 -4.24 4.93 -2.72
CA LEU A 134 -3.53 5.12 -1.47
C LEU A 134 -3.26 6.61 -1.31
N GLY A 135 -3.48 7.11 -0.12
CA GLY A 135 -3.20 8.49 0.22
C GLY A 135 -2.79 8.59 1.67
N TYR A 136 -2.49 9.81 2.10
CA TYR A 136 -2.48 10.11 3.53
C TYR A 136 -3.90 10.37 3.97
N VAL A 137 -4.26 9.92 5.17
CA VAL A 137 -5.50 10.38 5.79
C VAL A 137 -5.44 11.90 5.89
N ASP A 138 -6.39 12.56 5.24
CA ASP A 138 -6.53 14.00 5.31
C ASP A 138 -7.13 14.36 6.67
N PHE A 139 -6.29 14.36 7.71
CA PHE A 139 -6.66 14.77 9.06
C PHE A 139 -7.19 16.21 9.10
N LEU A 140 -6.84 17.04 8.11
CA LEU A 140 -7.25 18.43 8.03
C LEU A 140 -8.68 18.58 7.47
N ASN A 141 -9.06 17.72 6.53
CA ASN A 141 -10.42 17.67 5.97
C ASN A 141 -11.33 16.66 6.68
N GLN A 142 -10.82 15.86 7.61
CA GLN A 142 -11.67 15.02 8.44
C GLN A 142 -12.53 15.92 9.34
N PRO A 143 -13.87 15.78 9.31
CA PRO A 143 -14.72 16.58 10.18
C PRO A 143 -14.36 16.32 11.64
N ALA A 144 -14.16 17.39 12.40
CA ALA A 144 -13.74 17.33 13.80
C ALA A 144 -14.70 16.57 14.72
N VAL A 145 -15.92 16.26 14.26
CA VAL A 145 -16.96 15.61 15.04
C VAL A 145 -17.67 14.56 14.20
N THR A 146 -17.77 13.34 14.71
CA THR A 146 -18.44 12.20 14.05
C THR A 146 -19.96 12.37 14.00
N VAL A 147 -20.55 13.16 14.90
CA VAL A 147 -22.00 13.30 15.05
C VAL A 147 -22.43 14.72 14.73
N TYR A 148 -23.38 14.85 13.80
CA TYR A 148 -24.03 16.11 13.47
C TYR A 148 -25.41 16.18 14.13
N TYR A 149 -25.81 17.38 14.53
CA TYR A 149 -27.19 17.68 14.88
C TYR A 149 -28.04 17.72 13.61
N ARG A 150 -28.73 16.62 13.33
CA ARG A 150 -29.76 16.50 12.29
C ARG A 150 -31.09 16.17 12.97
N PRO A 151 -32.25 16.46 12.35
CA PRO A 151 -33.55 16.12 12.92
C PRO A 151 -33.68 14.64 13.30
N GLU A 152 -32.95 13.77 12.60
CA GLU A 152 -32.91 12.32 12.82
C GLU A 152 -32.09 11.92 14.06
N THR A 153 -31.00 12.63 14.36
CA THR A 153 -30.07 12.31 15.45
C THR A 153 -30.32 13.12 16.72
N ALA A 154 -31.01 14.26 16.60
CA ALA A 154 -31.39 15.12 17.72
C ALA A 154 -32.79 15.73 17.52
N PRO A 155 -33.86 14.92 17.62
CA PRO A 155 -35.24 15.36 17.34
C PRO A 155 -35.79 16.40 18.33
N ALA A 156 -35.16 16.59 19.49
CA ALA A 156 -35.60 17.56 20.50
C ALA A 156 -35.00 18.97 20.34
N LEU A 157 -34.12 19.17 19.35
CA LEU A 157 -33.41 20.44 19.09
C LEU A 157 -33.87 21.17 17.82
N PHE A 158 -34.85 20.61 17.09
CA PHE A 158 -35.45 21.18 15.89
C PHE A 158 -36.95 21.39 16.07
#